data_AF-A0A3D4CGB3-F1
#
_entry.id   AF-A0A3D4CGB3-F1
#
_cell.length_a   1.000
_cell.length_b   1.000
_cell.length_c   1.000
_cell.angle_alpha   90.00
_cell.angle_beta   90.00
_cell.angle_gamma   90.00
#
_symmetry.space_group_name_H-M   'P 1'
#
loop_
_entity.id
_entity.type
_entity.pdbx_description
1 polymer ?
#
loop_
_entity_poly.entity_id
_entity_poly.type
_entity_poly.pdbx_seq_one_letter_code
_entity_poly.pdbx_strand_id
1 'polypeptide(L)'
;IEACDECESCRSFNEGHSLNVYELDAASNNSVDDIRNLIDQVRLAPQLGTHKVYIIDEVHMLSQAAFNAFLKTLEEPPKHAIFILATTEKHKIIPTILSRCQVFDFNRIQIEDIAGHLKQIAEKENIKAEEDALHIIAQKADGALRDALSIFDQIVSFSGNEITYEKVIENLNILDYDYYFKVTDVILKADVQQSLLIFNEILAKGFDGHLFLTGLAEHFRNILVAKDKATVDLLEVGKNIKEKYLQQAAQTKLDFLINGLNILQEADVQYKQSKNQRLLVEVTLLKLNALQNASLTGSEKKNDLKTVFNEPLPTLIRRAKPSKTTQKKENNIQPTTPKPRKVVENNPKSEGKASDIPVGGLFNSKLASKTSLSRYKDKTVKKEQTTATQQSGEIKPVALKEVLNVLEDFKRKNDENLILKALLTGKIETENEMVIIEYNSRAVEETINRFSQDILDFLRLQTGNYSIQLRFKLNEIKQEKIVYTEQDKIKKLVEENPNIKLLIEKLDLRPE
;
A
#
# COMPACT_ATOMS: atom_id res chain seq x y z
N ILE A 1 -20.15 4.99 39.84
CA ILE A 1 -20.54 3.60 40.14
C ILE A 1 -19.81 2.77 39.10
N GLU A 2 -18.85 1.97 39.53
CA GLU A 2 -18.11 1.04 38.64
C GLU A 2 -18.86 -0.29 38.55
N ALA A 3 -18.58 -1.06 37.50
CA ALA A 3 -19.13 -2.41 37.36
C ALA A 3 -18.53 -3.32 38.44
N CYS A 4 -19.32 -4.27 38.95
CA CYS A 4 -18.88 -5.15 40.03
C CYS A 4 -18.02 -6.34 39.56
N ASP A 5 -17.96 -6.62 38.25
CA ASP A 5 -17.28 -7.74 37.59
C ASP A 5 -17.56 -9.17 38.11
N GLU A 6 -18.42 -9.31 39.14
CA GLU A 6 -18.69 -10.59 39.79
C GLU A 6 -20.09 -11.13 39.51
N CYS A 7 -21.06 -10.29 39.15
CA CYS A 7 -22.44 -10.71 38.92
C CYS A 7 -22.60 -11.46 37.58
N GLU A 8 -23.69 -12.21 37.44
CA GLU A 8 -23.98 -13.01 36.23
C GLU A 8 -24.01 -12.15 34.95
N SER A 9 -24.47 -10.90 35.04
CA SER A 9 -24.44 -9.96 33.91
C SER A 9 -23.03 -9.55 33.51
N CYS A 10 -22.13 -9.28 34.46
CA CYS A 10 -20.75 -8.94 34.16
C CYS A 10 -19.96 -10.15 33.63
N ARG A 11 -20.15 -11.33 34.24
CA ARG A 11 -19.50 -12.56 33.79
C ARG A 11 -19.92 -12.94 32.38
N SER A 12 -21.23 -12.95 32.09
CA SER A 12 -21.74 -13.26 30.75
C SER A 12 -21.26 -12.27 29.67
N PHE A 13 -21.08 -11.00 30.02
CA PHE A 13 -20.48 -10.01 29.12
C PHE A 13 -19.00 -10.28 28.87
N ASN A 14 -18.21 -10.48 29.94
CA ASN A 14 -16.77 -10.74 29.83
C ASN A 14 -16.45 -12.05 29.09
N GLU A 15 -17.34 -13.04 29.15
CA GLU A 15 -17.25 -14.29 28.40
C GLU A 15 -17.78 -14.18 26.95
N GLY A 16 -18.33 -13.03 26.54
CA GLY A 16 -18.84 -12.80 25.19
C GLY A 16 -20.15 -13.52 24.87
N HIS A 17 -20.89 -13.95 25.90
CA HIS A 17 -22.15 -14.71 25.76
C HIS A 17 -23.37 -13.94 26.29
N SER A 18 -23.26 -12.63 26.48
CA SER A 18 -24.36 -11.79 26.94
C SER A 18 -25.47 -11.72 25.89
N LEU A 19 -26.69 -12.09 26.29
CA LEU A 19 -27.88 -11.97 25.44
C LEU A 19 -28.43 -10.53 25.37
N ASN A 20 -27.91 -9.64 26.22
CA ASN A 20 -28.36 -8.26 26.33
C ASN A 20 -27.42 -7.26 25.67
N VAL A 21 -26.24 -7.68 25.24
CA VAL A 21 -25.32 -6.84 24.47
C VAL A 21 -25.23 -7.41 23.07
N TYR A 22 -25.58 -6.59 22.08
CA TYR A 22 -25.52 -6.95 20.68
C TYR A 22 -24.48 -6.08 19.98
N GLU A 23 -23.47 -6.70 19.41
CA GLU A 23 -22.40 -6.03 18.66
C GLU A 23 -22.60 -6.26 17.16
N LEU A 24 -22.59 -5.17 16.39
CA LEU A 24 -22.69 -5.20 14.94
C LEU A 24 -21.56 -4.35 14.34
N ASP A 25 -20.69 -5.00 13.57
CA ASP A 25 -19.75 -4.31 12.71
C ASP A 25 -20.47 -3.89 11.42
N ALA A 26 -20.61 -2.58 11.22
CA ALA A 26 -21.28 -2.01 10.06
C ALA A 26 -20.44 -2.15 8.78
N ALA A 27 -19.13 -2.39 8.85
CA ALA A 27 -18.32 -2.65 7.66
C ALA A 27 -18.70 -4.00 7.02
N SER A 28 -18.98 -5.00 7.86
CA SER A 28 -19.38 -6.34 7.44
C SER A 28 -20.88 -6.48 7.20
N ASN A 29 -21.70 -5.73 7.92
CA ASN A 29 -23.18 -5.80 7.90
C ASN A 29 -23.82 -4.46 7.51
N ASN A 30 -23.47 -3.92 6.34
CA ASN A 30 -23.90 -2.59 5.89
C ASN A 30 -25.28 -2.54 5.21
N SER A 31 -25.95 -3.69 5.07
CA SER A 31 -27.18 -3.79 4.28
C SER A 31 -28.40 -3.24 5.03
N VAL A 32 -29.42 -2.83 4.27
CA VAL A 32 -30.69 -2.34 4.85
C VAL A 32 -31.39 -3.44 5.64
N ASP A 33 -31.26 -4.69 5.20
CA ASP A 33 -31.95 -5.82 5.80
C ASP A 33 -31.33 -6.20 7.15
N ASP A 34 -30.01 -6.07 7.31
CA ASP A 34 -29.33 -6.28 8.60
C ASP A 34 -29.82 -5.29 9.66
N ILE A 35 -29.94 -4.01 9.27
CA ILE A 35 -30.48 -2.98 10.17
C ILE A 35 -31.96 -3.19 10.45
N ARG A 36 -32.77 -3.66 9.49
CA ARG A 36 -34.18 -4.02 9.76
C ARG A 36 -34.29 -5.16 10.76
N ASN A 37 -33.48 -6.20 10.59
CA ASN A 37 -33.42 -7.33 11.53
C ASN A 37 -33.04 -6.84 12.94
N LEU A 38 -32.07 -5.93 13.05
CA LEU A 38 -31.70 -5.30 14.32
C LEU A 38 -32.88 -4.51 14.92
N ILE A 39 -33.57 -3.70 14.12
CA ILE A 39 -34.74 -2.92 14.57
C ILE A 39 -35.86 -3.83 15.07
N ASP A 40 -36.10 -4.95 14.41
CA ASP A 40 -37.10 -5.93 14.84
C ASP A 40 -36.71 -6.58 16.18
N GLN A 41 -35.42 -6.87 16.37
CA GLN A 41 -34.90 -7.36 17.66
C GLN A 41 -34.97 -6.33 18.79
N VAL A 42 -34.83 -5.02 18.49
CA VAL A 42 -34.91 -3.92 19.46
C VAL A 42 -36.30 -3.84 20.12
N ARG A 43 -37.35 -4.24 19.39
CA ARG A 43 -38.73 -4.27 19.93
C ARG A 43 -38.91 -5.29 21.04
N LEU A 44 -38.05 -6.31 21.11
CA LEU A 44 -38.11 -7.34 22.14
C LEU A 44 -37.51 -6.82 23.45
N ALA A 45 -38.22 -7.02 24.56
CA ALA A 45 -37.73 -6.69 25.89
C ALA A 45 -36.53 -7.58 26.28
N PRO A 46 -35.58 -7.08 27.11
CA PRO A 46 -34.46 -7.89 27.60
C PRO A 46 -34.97 -9.07 28.43
N GLN A 47 -34.32 -10.23 28.29
CA GLN A 47 -34.67 -11.43 29.07
C GLN A 47 -34.10 -11.39 30.49
N LEU A 48 -32.97 -10.70 30.67
CA LEU A 48 -32.26 -10.53 31.93
C LEU A 48 -31.94 -9.05 32.11
N GLY A 49 -32.11 -8.51 33.32
CA GLY A 49 -31.81 -7.09 33.59
C GLY A 49 -32.85 -6.11 33.02
N THR A 50 -32.49 -4.83 33.02
CA THR A 50 -33.42 -3.73 32.69
C THR A 50 -33.19 -3.12 31.29
N HIS A 51 -32.00 -3.28 30.73
CA HIS A 51 -31.60 -2.67 29.46
C HIS A 51 -30.93 -3.68 28.52
N LYS A 52 -31.06 -3.41 27.22
CA LYS A 52 -30.42 -4.11 26.12
C LYS A 52 -29.58 -3.10 25.33
N VAL A 53 -28.29 -3.40 25.18
CA VAL A 53 -27.29 -2.50 24.58
C VAL A 53 -26.98 -2.97 23.17
N TYR A 54 -26.96 -2.03 22.23
CA TYR A 54 -26.64 -2.24 20.83
C TYR A 54 -25.41 -1.41 20.49
N ILE A 55 -24.29 -2.08 20.22
CA ILE A 55 -23.03 -1.45 19.84
C ILE A 55 -22.89 -1.62 18.33
N ILE A 56 -22.88 -0.51 17.61
CA ILE A 56 -22.68 -0.50 16.16
C ILE A 56 -21.32 0.14 15.90
N ASP A 57 -20.35 -0.67 15.51
CA ASP A 57 -19.01 -0.22 15.18
C ASP A 57 -18.91 0.19 13.71
N GLU A 58 -18.02 1.13 13.43
CA GLU A 58 -17.83 1.78 12.13
C GLU A 58 -19.12 2.21 11.44
N VAL A 59 -20.03 2.84 12.20
CA VAL A 59 -21.40 3.16 11.74
C VAL A 59 -21.41 3.99 10.44
N HIS A 60 -20.34 4.73 10.14
CA HIS A 60 -20.19 5.47 8.87
C HIS A 60 -20.18 4.57 7.61
N MET A 61 -19.95 3.27 7.78
CA MET A 61 -19.97 2.28 6.71
C MET A 61 -21.38 1.79 6.34
N LEU A 62 -22.41 2.15 7.11
CA LEU A 62 -23.80 1.80 6.79
C LEU A 62 -24.25 2.44 5.47
N SER A 63 -25.05 1.70 4.70
CA SER A 63 -25.69 2.25 3.51
C SER A 63 -26.70 3.35 3.86
N GLN A 64 -26.89 4.32 2.97
CA GLN A 64 -27.80 5.45 3.22
C GLN A 64 -29.26 5.01 3.42
N ALA A 65 -29.67 3.93 2.76
CA ALA A 65 -30.98 3.33 2.97
C ALA A 65 -31.10 2.68 4.37
N ALA A 66 -30.02 2.06 4.88
CA ALA A 66 -29.97 1.51 6.23
C ALA A 66 -30.03 2.62 7.29
N PHE A 67 -29.32 3.73 7.08
CA PHE A 67 -29.42 4.91 7.94
C PHE A 67 -30.83 5.47 8.04
N ASN A 68 -31.53 5.62 6.92
CA ASN A 68 -32.91 6.11 6.91
C ASN A 68 -33.88 5.16 7.62
N ALA A 69 -33.65 3.84 7.52
CA ALA A 69 -34.42 2.86 8.26
C ALA A 69 -34.19 2.98 9.77
N PHE A 70 -32.94 3.27 10.17
CA PHE A 70 -32.54 3.38 11.56
C PHE A 70 -33.04 4.65 12.27
N LEU A 71 -33.22 5.75 11.52
CA LEU A 71 -33.67 7.04 12.07
C LEU A 71 -34.96 6.94 12.89
N LYS A 72 -35.95 6.17 12.42
CA LYS A 72 -37.23 6.00 13.13
C LYS A 72 -37.03 5.42 14.53
N THR A 73 -36.11 4.49 14.66
CA THR A 73 -35.80 3.80 15.92
C THR A 73 -34.96 4.67 16.85
N LEU A 74 -34.10 5.54 16.29
CA LEU A 74 -33.34 6.52 17.06
C LEU A 74 -34.19 7.71 17.55
N GLU A 75 -35.27 8.05 16.85
CA GLU A 75 -36.22 9.10 17.26
C GLU A 75 -37.08 8.68 18.45
N GLU A 76 -37.58 7.45 18.40
CA GLU A 76 -38.45 6.88 19.44
C GLU A 76 -37.87 5.55 19.94
N PRO A 77 -36.71 5.55 20.61
CA PRO A 77 -36.11 4.32 21.11
C PRO A 77 -36.97 3.73 22.24
N PRO A 78 -37.15 2.40 22.29
CA PRO A 78 -37.76 1.76 23.45
C PRO A 78 -36.98 2.08 24.73
N LYS A 79 -37.69 2.23 25.86
CA LYS A 79 -37.08 2.62 27.15
C LYS A 79 -35.96 1.68 27.62
N HIS A 80 -35.98 0.43 27.20
CA HIS A 80 -34.98 -0.58 27.54
C HIS A 80 -33.81 -0.65 26.55
N ALA A 81 -33.88 0.02 25.39
CA ALA A 81 -32.85 -0.08 24.36
C ALA A 81 -31.85 1.08 24.47
N ILE A 82 -30.55 0.74 24.51
CA ILE A 82 -29.45 1.70 24.51
C ILE A 82 -28.63 1.47 23.25
N PHE A 83 -28.40 2.53 22.47
CA PHE A 83 -27.56 2.48 21.27
C PHE A 83 -26.22 3.16 21.53
N ILE A 84 -25.14 2.49 21.18
CA ILE A 84 -23.77 3.00 21.19
C ILE A 84 -23.27 2.92 19.76
N LEU A 85 -23.00 4.08 19.16
CA LEU A 85 -22.51 4.17 17.78
C LEU A 85 -21.04 4.60 17.83
N ALA A 86 -20.16 3.79 17.26
CA ALA A 86 -18.73 4.09 17.13
C ALA A 86 -18.39 4.37 15.66
N THR A 87 -17.53 5.36 15.42
CA THR A 87 -17.07 5.71 14.07
C THR A 87 -15.71 6.39 14.15
N THR A 88 -14.82 6.04 13.23
CA THR A 88 -13.57 6.78 12.99
C THR A 88 -13.78 8.08 12.19
N GLU A 89 -14.91 8.20 11.49
CA GLU A 89 -15.20 9.31 10.56
C GLU A 89 -16.53 10.01 10.89
N LYS A 90 -16.52 10.89 11.89
CA LYS A 90 -17.71 11.68 12.32
C LYS A 90 -18.37 12.47 11.19
N HIS A 91 -17.57 13.01 10.26
CA HIS A 91 -18.04 13.88 9.18
C HIS A 91 -18.84 13.12 8.10
N LYS A 92 -18.71 11.79 8.02
CA LYS A 92 -19.51 10.95 7.12
C LYS A 92 -20.90 10.63 7.68
N ILE A 93 -21.13 10.90 8.97
CA ILE A 93 -22.43 10.67 9.60
C ILE A 93 -23.37 11.82 9.26
N ILE A 94 -24.60 11.48 8.86
CA ILE A 94 -25.62 12.48 8.55
C ILE A 94 -25.97 13.31 9.81
N PRO A 95 -26.11 14.64 9.68
CA PRO A 95 -26.39 15.52 10.83
C PRO A 95 -27.65 15.13 11.63
N THR A 96 -28.62 14.48 10.99
CA THR A 96 -29.85 14.02 11.65
C THR A 96 -29.61 12.94 12.69
N ILE A 97 -28.58 12.10 12.54
CA ILE A 97 -28.21 11.11 13.56
C ILE A 97 -27.45 11.80 14.69
N LEU A 98 -26.49 12.66 14.33
CA LEU A 98 -25.71 13.41 15.32
C LEU A 98 -26.60 14.27 16.23
N SER A 99 -27.69 14.85 15.71
CA SER A 99 -28.63 15.64 16.53
C SER A 99 -29.45 14.80 17.52
N ARG A 100 -29.48 13.47 17.36
CA ARG A 100 -30.23 12.52 18.20
C ARG A 100 -29.32 11.70 19.12
N CYS A 101 -28.01 11.88 19.00
CA CYS A 101 -27.01 11.15 19.79
C CYS A 101 -26.24 12.10 20.70
N GLN A 102 -25.88 11.63 21.89
CA GLN A 102 -24.84 12.29 22.68
C GLN A 102 -23.48 11.94 22.07
N VAL A 103 -22.75 12.95 21.61
CA VAL A 103 -21.46 12.75 20.96
C VAL A 103 -20.34 12.84 21.99
N PHE A 104 -19.49 11.82 22.01
CA PHE A 104 -18.24 11.79 22.77
C PHE A 104 -17.08 11.68 21.77
N ASP A 105 -16.27 12.73 21.68
CA ASP A 105 -15.09 12.75 20.82
C ASP A 105 -13.87 12.28 21.64
N PHE A 106 -13.29 11.15 21.24
CA PHE A 106 -12.05 10.63 21.83
C PHE A 106 -10.84 11.18 21.08
N ASN A 107 -9.95 11.85 21.80
CA ASN A 107 -8.70 12.34 21.23
C ASN A 107 -7.62 11.24 21.26
N ARG A 108 -6.61 11.39 20.39
CA ARG A 108 -5.41 10.54 20.43
C ARG A 108 -4.74 10.61 21.80
N ILE A 109 -4.32 9.45 22.30
CA ILE A 109 -3.63 9.34 23.58
C ILE A 109 -2.21 9.88 23.39
N GLN A 110 -1.71 10.64 24.36
CA GLN A 110 -0.35 11.18 24.29
C GLN A 110 0.67 10.05 24.39
N ILE A 111 1.82 10.22 23.72
CA ILE A 111 2.88 9.20 23.68
C ILE A 111 3.40 8.89 25.09
N GLU A 112 3.51 9.91 25.95
CA GLU A 112 3.93 9.75 27.35
C GLU A 112 2.94 8.89 28.16
N ASP A 113 1.63 9.05 27.94
CA ASP A 113 0.59 8.27 28.62
C ASP A 113 0.61 6.81 28.14
N ILE A 114 0.79 6.57 26.84
CA ILE A 114 0.93 5.20 26.30
C ILE A 114 2.18 4.53 26.87
N ALA A 115 3.33 5.20 26.85
CA ALA A 115 4.57 4.66 27.40
C ALA A 115 4.44 4.37 28.90
N GLY A 116 3.78 5.26 29.66
CA GLY A 116 3.47 5.06 31.07
C GLY A 116 2.56 3.85 31.32
N HIS A 117 1.54 3.66 30.48
CA HIS A 117 0.64 2.51 30.56
C HIS A 117 1.36 1.19 30.23
N LEU A 118 2.17 1.17 29.18
CA LEU A 118 3.00 0.01 28.82
C LEU A 118 3.97 -0.34 29.95
N LYS A 119 4.54 0.65 30.64
CA LYS A 119 5.41 0.42 31.81
C LYS A 119 4.65 -0.29 32.94
N GLN A 120 3.43 0.16 33.24
CA GLN A 120 2.59 -0.50 34.25
C GLN A 120 2.25 -1.95 33.88
N ILE A 121 2.00 -2.22 32.59
CA ILE A 121 1.73 -3.59 32.10
C ILE A 121 3.00 -4.45 32.21
N ALA A 122 4.16 -3.92 31.80
CA ALA A 122 5.43 -4.61 31.93
C ALA A 122 5.74 -4.98 33.39
N GLU A 123 5.47 -4.07 34.34
CA GLU A 123 5.63 -4.34 35.77
C GLU A 123 4.68 -5.43 36.28
N LYS A 124 3.41 -5.45 35.85
CA LYS A 124 2.44 -6.49 36.22
C LYS A 124 2.80 -7.86 35.67
N GLU A 125 3.29 -7.91 34.43
CA GLU A 125 3.66 -9.15 33.74
C GLU A 125 5.11 -9.61 34.04
N ASN A 126 5.84 -8.91 34.93
CA ASN A 126 7.25 -9.17 35.28
C ASN A 126 8.22 -9.14 34.08
N ILE A 127 8.01 -8.19 33.17
CA ILE A 127 8.84 -7.94 31.99
C ILE A 127 9.74 -6.74 32.29
N LYS A 128 11.06 -6.89 32.08
CA LYS A 128 12.00 -5.77 32.18
C LYS A 128 11.98 -4.99 30.87
N ALA A 129 11.46 -3.77 30.89
CA ALA A 129 11.42 -2.90 29.74
C ALA A 129 12.17 -1.58 30.01
N GLU A 130 13.02 -1.17 29.08
CA GLU A 130 13.67 0.14 29.10
C GLU A 130 12.68 1.26 28.72
N GLU A 131 12.79 2.43 29.35
CA GLU A 131 11.86 3.55 29.08
C GLU A 131 11.95 4.06 27.64
N ASP A 132 13.16 4.14 27.08
CA ASP A 132 13.37 4.56 25.68
C ASP A 132 12.75 3.56 24.68
N ALA A 133 12.75 2.26 25.00
CA ALA A 133 12.10 1.23 24.20
C ALA A 133 10.57 1.37 24.19
N LEU A 134 9.96 1.60 25.36
CA LEU A 134 8.51 1.83 25.47
C LEU A 134 8.08 3.10 24.74
N HIS A 135 8.91 4.14 24.77
CA HIS A 135 8.64 5.39 24.08
C HIS A 135 8.63 5.21 22.55
N ILE A 136 9.52 4.38 21.99
CA ILE A 136 9.51 4.07 20.55
C ILE A 136 8.23 3.32 20.17
N ILE A 137 7.81 2.35 20.98
CA ILE A 137 6.57 1.59 20.74
C ILE A 137 5.37 2.56 20.75
N ALA A 138 5.30 3.44 21.75
CA ALA A 138 4.26 4.44 21.87
C ALA A 138 4.23 5.42 20.68
N GLN A 139 5.40 5.89 20.23
CA GLN A 139 5.51 6.76 19.06
C GLN A 139 5.06 6.02 17.78
N LYS A 140 5.41 4.75 17.63
CA LYS A 140 5.04 3.95 16.46
C LYS A 140 3.53 3.68 16.38
N ALA A 141 2.86 3.65 17.53
CA ALA A 141 1.42 3.43 17.64
C ALA A 141 0.54 4.66 17.32
N ASP A 142 1.13 5.85 17.10
CA ASP A 142 0.43 7.08 16.68
C ASP A 142 -0.85 7.42 17.49
N GLY A 143 -0.80 7.19 18.80
CA GLY A 143 -1.92 7.47 19.71
C GLY A 143 -2.97 6.35 19.84
N ALA A 144 -2.80 5.22 19.16
CA ALA A 144 -3.68 4.05 19.24
C ALA A 144 -3.13 3.03 20.26
N LEU A 145 -3.75 2.94 21.44
CA LEU A 145 -3.28 2.05 22.51
C LEU A 145 -3.33 0.57 22.11
N ARG A 146 -4.33 0.17 21.31
CA ARG A 146 -4.45 -1.21 20.80
C ARG A 146 -3.25 -1.62 19.95
N ASP A 147 -2.77 -0.72 19.10
CA ASP A 147 -1.61 -0.96 18.25
C ASP A 147 -0.32 -0.99 19.10
N ALA A 148 -0.22 -0.09 20.10
CA ALA A 148 0.89 -0.09 21.05
C ALA A 148 1.00 -1.42 21.81
N LEU A 149 -0.12 -1.95 22.31
CA LEU A 149 -0.18 -3.26 22.99
C LEU A 149 0.17 -4.41 22.03
N SER A 150 -0.38 -4.38 20.82
CA SER A 150 -0.09 -5.41 19.81
C SER A 150 1.40 -5.46 19.45
N ILE A 151 2.02 -4.29 19.30
CA ILE A 151 3.46 -4.14 19.07
C ILE A 151 4.27 -4.63 20.28
N PHE A 152 3.85 -4.24 21.50
CA PHE A 152 4.50 -4.67 22.73
C PHE A 152 4.48 -6.19 22.88
N ASP A 153 3.32 -6.83 22.70
CA ASP A 153 3.17 -8.29 22.75
C ASP A 153 4.01 -9.00 21.69
N GLN A 154 4.07 -8.42 20.48
CA GLN A 154 4.94 -8.93 19.42
C GLN A 154 6.41 -8.89 19.87
N ILE A 155 6.89 -7.77 20.40
CA ILE A 155 8.28 -7.61 20.85
C ILE A 155 8.61 -8.55 22.00
N VAL A 156 7.70 -8.72 22.96
CA VAL A 156 7.84 -9.68 24.07
C VAL A 156 7.98 -11.11 23.55
N SER A 157 7.17 -11.47 22.55
CA SER A 157 7.22 -12.81 21.92
C SER A 157 8.57 -13.11 21.25
N PHE A 158 9.25 -12.09 20.71
CA PHE A 158 10.57 -12.24 20.07
C PHE A 158 11.76 -12.08 21.03
N SER A 159 11.65 -11.18 22.02
CA SER A 159 12.76 -10.75 22.87
C SER A 159 12.79 -11.43 24.24
N GLY A 160 11.70 -12.13 24.60
CA GLY A 160 11.47 -12.69 25.92
C GLY A 160 11.15 -11.61 26.95
N ASN A 161 11.57 -11.82 28.20
CA ASN A 161 11.26 -10.94 29.32
C ASN A 161 12.13 -9.67 29.40
N GLU A 162 13.00 -9.41 28.42
CA GLU A 162 13.90 -8.25 28.39
C GLU A 162 13.74 -7.46 27.09
N ILE A 163 13.02 -6.35 27.20
CA ILE A 163 12.76 -5.37 26.14
C ILE A 163 13.78 -4.24 26.26
N THR A 164 14.77 -4.28 25.36
CA THR A 164 15.83 -3.27 25.25
C THR A 164 15.62 -2.43 24.00
N TYR A 165 16.12 -1.20 24.01
CA TYR A 165 16.05 -0.24 22.90
C TYR A 165 16.45 -0.84 21.55
N GLU A 166 17.61 -1.51 21.50
CA GLU A 166 18.17 -2.08 20.26
C GLU A 166 17.24 -3.14 19.65
N LYS A 167 16.71 -4.05 20.48
CA LYS A 167 15.79 -5.11 20.03
C LYS A 167 14.48 -4.56 19.47
N VAL A 168 13.96 -3.49 20.08
CA VAL A 168 12.74 -2.82 19.60
C VAL A 168 12.97 -2.22 18.22
N ILE A 169 14.11 -1.54 18.02
CA ILE A 169 14.49 -0.95 16.74
C ILE A 169 14.67 -2.01 15.66
N GLU A 170 15.36 -3.11 15.98
CA GLU A 170 15.54 -4.23 15.06
C GLU A 170 14.21 -4.89 14.68
N ASN A 171 13.30 -5.10 15.64
CA ASN A 171 12.01 -5.74 15.37
C ASN A 171 11.06 -4.84 14.57
N LEU A 172 10.98 -3.56 14.96
CA LEU A 172 10.15 -2.57 14.28
C LEU A 172 10.74 -2.09 12.96
N ASN A 173 11.96 -2.51 12.64
CA ASN A 173 12.71 -2.05 11.47
C ASN A 173 12.70 -0.51 11.39
N ILE A 174 12.93 0.14 12.53
CA ILE A 174 13.06 1.59 12.64
C ILE A 174 14.53 1.95 12.53
N LEU A 175 14.86 3.06 11.87
CA LEU A 175 16.23 3.54 11.85
C LEU A 175 16.53 4.29 13.16
N ASP A 176 17.62 3.93 13.82
CA ASP A 176 18.06 4.61 15.04
C ASP A 176 18.32 6.11 14.79
N TYR A 177 17.93 6.96 15.74
CA TYR A 177 18.18 8.40 15.73
C TYR A 177 19.66 8.71 15.53
N ASP A 178 20.55 7.88 16.08
CA ASP A 178 21.99 8.07 15.95
C ASP A 178 22.46 8.06 14.48
N TYR A 179 21.80 7.34 13.58
CA TYR A 179 22.10 7.43 12.14
C TYR A 179 21.73 8.79 11.57
N TYR A 180 20.57 9.35 11.93
CA TYR A 180 20.17 10.67 11.45
C TYR A 180 21.10 11.76 11.98
N PHE A 181 21.48 11.71 13.27
CA PHE A 181 22.47 12.63 13.82
C PHE A 181 23.81 12.54 13.07
N LYS A 182 24.34 11.33 12.83
CA LYS A 182 25.59 11.10 12.08
C LYS A 182 25.51 11.63 10.65
N VAL A 183 24.42 11.34 9.93
CA VAL A 183 24.23 11.81 8.55
C VAL A 183 24.18 13.33 8.51
N THR A 184 23.41 13.96 9.40
CA THR A 184 23.32 15.42 9.48
C THR A 184 24.69 16.04 9.77
N ASP A 185 25.45 15.51 10.74
CA ASP A 185 26.79 16.01 11.07
C ASP A 185 27.77 15.93 9.88
N VAL A 186 27.69 14.85 9.12
CA VAL A 186 28.49 14.64 7.90
C VAL A 186 28.08 15.62 6.80
N ILE A 187 26.78 15.86 6.63
CA ILE A 187 26.26 16.86 5.68
C ILE A 187 26.67 18.27 6.08
N LEU A 188 26.68 18.59 7.39
CA LEU A 188 27.13 19.90 7.90
C LEU A 188 28.61 20.17 7.65
N LYS A 189 29.43 19.11 7.64
CA LYS A 189 30.85 19.14 7.23
C LYS A 189 31.03 19.10 5.70
N ALA A 190 29.95 18.93 4.95
CA ALA A 190 29.90 18.77 3.51
C ALA A 190 30.73 17.59 2.98
N ASP A 191 30.83 16.52 3.77
CA ASP A 191 31.52 15.29 3.37
C ASP A 191 30.57 14.33 2.66
N VAL A 192 30.54 14.48 1.34
CA VAL A 192 29.75 13.64 0.43
C VAL A 192 30.09 12.16 0.57
N GLN A 193 31.37 11.80 0.70
CA GLN A 193 31.80 10.41 0.67
C GLN A 193 31.24 9.65 1.87
N GLN A 194 31.38 10.22 3.05
CA GLN A 194 30.85 9.61 4.27
C GLN A 194 29.31 9.56 4.25
N SER A 195 28.63 10.54 3.67
CA SER A 195 27.17 10.52 3.58
C SER A 195 26.65 9.33 2.74
N LEU A 196 27.33 9.02 1.64
CA LEU A 196 26.99 7.88 0.79
C LEU A 196 27.36 6.54 1.43
N LEU A 197 28.46 6.48 2.21
CA LEU A 197 28.85 5.29 2.94
C LEU A 197 27.85 4.93 4.03
N ILE A 198 27.41 5.92 4.82
CA ILE A 198 26.38 5.72 5.85
C ILE A 198 25.07 5.26 5.20
N PHE A 199 24.66 5.88 4.09
CA PHE A 199 23.46 5.44 3.37
C PHE A 199 23.58 3.99 2.87
N ASN A 200 24.74 3.58 2.36
CA ASN A 200 24.96 2.21 1.92
C ASN A 200 24.93 1.21 3.10
N GLU A 201 25.42 1.60 4.28
CA GLU A 201 25.32 0.81 5.52
C GLU A 201 23.86 0.60 5.92
N ILE A 202 23.05 1.66 5.84
CA ILE A 202 21.61 1.61 6.13
C ILE A 202 20.90 0.63 5.19
N LEU A 203 21.17 0.71 3.87
CA LEU A 203 20.61 -0.23 2.91
C LEU A 203 21.09 -1.67 3.15
N ALA A 204 22.34 -1.87 3.56
CA ALA A 204 22.89 -3.19 3.86
C ALA A 204 22.23 -3.86 5.07
N LYS A 205 21.70 -3.06 6.01
CA LYS A 205 20.90 -3.52 7.14
C LYS A 205 19.45 -3.88 6.77
N GLY A 206 19.04 -3.64 5.52
CA GLY A 206 17.71 -3.99 5.01
C GLY A 206 16.66 -2.89 5.13
N PHE A 207 17.06 -1.67 5.49
CA PHE A 207 16.16 -0.52 5.52
C PHE A 207 15.83 0.00 4.12
N ASP A 208 14.61 0.51 3.97
CA ASP A 208 14.16 1.13 2.73
C ASP A 208 14.66 2.59 2.60
N GLY A 209 14.96 3.00 1.36
CA GLY A 209 15.39 4.35 1.05
C GLY A 209 14.29 5.39 1.29
N HIS A 210 13.02 5.03 1.13
CA HIS A 210 11.90 5.92 1.43
C HIS A 210 11.82 6.21 2.93
N LEU A 211 11.89 5.17 3.76
CA LEU A 211 11.90 5.29 5.23
C LEU A 211 13.04 6.18 5.70
N PHE A 212 14.23 6.02 5.10
CA PHE A 212 15.36 6.90 5.37
C PHE A 212 15.06 8.37 5.02
N LEU A 213 14.49 8.65 3.85
CA LEU A 213 14.14 10.02 3.44
C LEU A 213 13.11 10.66 4.37
N THR A 214 12.02 9.95 4.67
CA THR A 214 10.95 10.47 5.54
C THR A 214 11.47 10.72 6.95
N GLY A 215 12.25 9.80 7.51
CA GLY A 215 12.86 10.00 8.84
C GLY A 215 13.91 11.09 8.87
N LEU A 216 14.68 11.30 7.79
CA LEU A 216 15.63 12.42 7.69
C LEU A 216 14.89 13.77 7.61
N ALA A 217 13.75 13.82 6.92
CA ALA A 217 12.90 15.01 6.89
C ALA A 217 12.29 15.33 8.26
N GLU A 218 11.80 14.30 8.96
CA GLU A 218 11.33 14.43 10.34
C GLU A 218 12.44 14.91 11.28
N HIS A 219 13.65 14.36 11.13
CA HIS A 219 14.81 14.80 11.90
C HIS A 219 15.16 16.26 11.64
N PHE A 220 15.14 16.74 10.39
CA PHE A 220 15.37 18.16 10.07
C PHE A 220 14.29 19.07 10.65
N ARG A 221 13.02 18.62 10.63
CA ARG A 221 11.91 19.32 11.31
C ARG A 221 12.19 19.41 12.81
N ASN A 222 12.61 18.34 13.45
CA ASN A 222 12.89 18.32 14.89
C ASN A 222 14.08 19.22 15.26
N ILE A 223 15.12 19.30 14.43
CA ILE A 223 16.21 20.28 14.62
C ILE A 223 15.69 21.71 14.49
N LEU A 224 14.82 21.99 13.52
CA LEU A 224 14.22 23.31 13.33
C LEU A 224 13.39 23.73 14.54
N VAL A 225 12.58 22.81 15.08
CA VAL A 225 11.77 22.99 16.29
C VAL A 225 12.67 23.15 17.53
N ALA A 226 13.82 22.47 17.60
CA ALA A 226 14.76 22.59 18.70
C ALA A 226 15.57 23.91 18.73
N LYS A 227 15.46 24.77 17.70
CA LYS A 227 16.18 26.05 17.67
C LYS A 227 15.68 27.03 18.73
N ASP A 228 14.37 27.06 18.96
CA ASP A 228 13.77 27.91 19.98
C ASP A 228 13.54 27.11 21.25
N LYS A 229 14.01 27.62 22.40
CA LYS A 229 13.87 26.93 23.70
C LYS A 229 12.42 26.67 24.11
N ALA A 230 11.50 27.52 23.65
CA ALA A 230 10.07 27.40 23.95
C ALA A 230 9.40 26.25 23.18
N THR A 231 9.95 25.84 22.04
CA THR A 231 9.36 24.81 21.18
C THR A 231 9.95 23.41 21.41
N VAL A 232 10.96 23.30 22.27
CA VAL A 232 11.59 22.01 22.65
C VAL A 232 10.60 21.07 23.33
N ASP A 233 9.62 21.61 24.06
CA ASP A 233 8.58 20.82 24.72
C ASP A 233 7.60 20.19 23.71
N LEU A 234 7.55 20.67 22.47
CA LEU A 234 6.77 20.07 21.38
C LEU A 234 7.43 18.82 20.79
N LEU A 235 8.67 18.51 21.18
CA LEU A 235 9.35 17.31 20.72
C LEU A 235 8.87 16.10 21.51
N GLU A 236 8.22 15.17 20.81
CA GLU A 236 7.76 13.89 21.32
C GLU A 236 8.91 12.85 21.31
N VAL A 237 10.04 13.19 21.96
CA VAL A 237 11.22 12.30 22.03
C VAL A 237 11.76 12.22 23.47
N GLY A 238 12.46 11.13 23.79
CA GLY A 238 13.06 10.92 25.10
C GLY A 238 14.04 12.03 25.51
N LYS A 239 14.24 12.21 26.83
CA LYS A 239 15.06 13.31 27.40
C LYS A 239 16.49 13.36 26.86
N ASN A 240 17.15 12.21 26.73
CA ASN A 240 18.52 12.12 26.18
C ASN A 240 18.59 12.57 24.71
N ILE A 241 17.55 12.27 23.93
CA ILE A 241 17.47 12.63 22.52
C ILE A 241 17.19 14.14 22.37
N LYS A 242 16.37 14.72 23.26
CA LYS A 242 16.12 16.17 23.30
C LYS A 242 17.42 16.97 23.44
N GLU A 243 18.34 16.53 24.30
CA GLU A 243 19.64 17.20 24.49
C GLU A 243 20.51 17.14 23.23
N LYS A 244 20.55 15.99 22.53
CA LYS A 244 21.27 15.86 21.25
C LYS A 244 20.70 16.80 20.18
N TYR A 245 19.38 16.92 20.09
CA TYR A 245 18.73 17.85 19.17
C TYR A 245 19.09 19.31 19.46
N LEU A 246 19.14 19.71 20.73
CA LEU A 246 19.57 21.06 21.13
C LEU A 246 21.01 21.37 20.71
N GLN A 247 21.92 20.41 20.87
CA GLN A 247 23.32 20.57 20.47
C GLN A 247 23.47 20.72 18.96
N GLN A 248 22.77 19.90 18.18
CA GLN A 248 22.83 19.95 16.72
C GLN A 248 22.10 21.19 16.16
N ALA A 249 21.00 21.61 16.78
CA ALA A 249 20.28 22.83 16.41
C ALA A 249 21.14 24.09 16.57
N ALA A 250 22.04 24.11 17.55
CA ALA A 250 23.00 25.20 17.75
C ALA A 250 24.06 25.29 16.63
N GLN A 251 24.45 24.16 16.04
CA GLN A 251 25.46 24.09 14.98
C GLN A 251 24.89 24.35 13.58
N THR A 252 23.58 24.23 13.42
CA THR A 252 22.92 24.26 12.11
C THR A 252 22.38 25.66 11.78
N LYS A 253 22.48 26.12 10.53
CA LYS A 253 21.86 27.39 10.11
C LYS A 253 20.39 27.20 9.73
N LEU A 254 19.56 28.23 9.96
CA LEU A 254 18.13 28.17 9.64
C LEU A 254 17.88 28.01 8.13
N ASP A 255 18.61 28.75 7.29
CA ASP A 255 18.51 28.66 5.83
C ASP A 255 18.83 27.26 5.29
N PHE A 256 19.78 26.57 5.93
CA PHE A 256 20.12 25.20 5.56
C PHE A 256 18.95 24.24 5.84
N LEU A 257 18.30 24.35 7.00
CA LEU A 257 17.19 23.48 7.38
C LEU A 257 15.98 23.67 6.45
N ILE A 258 15.59 24.91 6.16
CA ILE A 258 14.44 25.19 5.28
C ILE A 258 14.68 24.65 3.88
N ASN A 259 15.84 24.97 3.28
CA ASN A 259 16.13 24.50 1.93
C ASN A 259 16.37 22.99 1.89
N GLY A 260 16.95 22.42 2.94
CA GLY A 260 17.13 20.98 3.10
C GLY A 260 15.79 20.24 3.17
N LEU A 261 14.84 20.76 3.93
CA LEU A 261 13.47 20.22 3.98
C LEU A 261 12.78 20.27 2.63
N ASN A 262 12.94 21.36 1.87
CA ASN A 262 12.38 21.46 0.52
C ASN A 262 12.97 20.40 -0.43
N ILE A 263 14.28 20.17 -0.38
CA ILE A 263 14.96 19.15 -1.18
C ILE A 263 14.45 17.74 -0.79
N LEU A 264 14.30 17.48 0.51
CA LEU A 264 13.79 16.20 1.01
C LEU A 264 12.33 15.96 0.61
N GLN A 265 11.48 16.98 0.68
CA GLN A 265 10.08 16.91 0.25
C GLN A 265 9.96 16.66 -1.26
N GLU A 266 10.79 17.33 -2.08
CA GLU A 266 10.82 17.07 -3.53
C GLU A 266 11.23 15.62 -3.81
N ALA A 267 12.25 15.12 -3.12
CA ALA A 267 12.73 13.75 -3.24
C ALA A 267 11.65 12.73 -2.81
N ASP A 268 10.91 13.01 -1.73
CA ASP A 268 9.84 12.16 -1.22
C ASP A 268 8.72 11.97 -2.26
N VAL A 269 8.28 13.07 -2.88
CA VAL A 269 7.26 13.04 -3.96
C VAL A 269 7.76 12.28 -5.19
N GLN A 270 9.02 12.50 -5.58
CA GLN A 270 9.63 11.85 -6.75
C GLN A 270 9.97 10.36 -6.48
N TYR A 271 10.07 9.94 -5.22
CA TYR A 271 10.51 8.60 -4.85
C TYR A 271 9.62 7.50 -5.45
N LYS A 272 8.29 7.67 -5.36
CA LYS A 272 7.32 6.71 -5.90
C LYS A 272 7.32 6.66 -7.44
N GLN A 273 7.70 7.75 -8.09
CA GLN A 273 7.73 7.86 -9.55
C GLN A 273 9.07 7.42 -10.17
N SER A 274 10.14 7.41 -9.37
CA SER A 274 11.49 7.10 -9.85
C SER A 274 11.66 5.63 -10.18
N LYS A 275 12.23 5.35 -11.36
CA LYS A 275 12.65 4.00 -11.76
C LYS A 275 13.86 3.50 -10.98
N ASN A 276 14.69 4.42 -10.50
CA ASN A 276 15.87 4.10 -9.70
C ASN A 276 15.82 4.90 -8.40
N GLN A 277 15.17 4.29 -7.41
CA GLN A 277 14.93 4.88 -6.10
C GLN A 277 16.23 5.14 -5.33
N ARG A 278 17.20 4.21 -5.41
CA ARG A 278 18.51 4.37 -4.77
C ARG A 278 19.26 5.60 -5.28
N LEU A 279 19.35 5.74 -6.61
CA LEU A 279 20.02 6.89 -7.23
C LEU A 279 19.36 8.21 -6.82
N LEU A 280 18.03 8.24 -6.69
CA LEU A 280 17.32 9.44 -6.24
C LEU A 280 17.79 9.88 -4.85
N VAL A 281 17.87 8.95 -3.89
CA VAL A 281 18.36 9.27 -2.53
C VAL A 281 19.82 9.72 -2.54
N GLU A 282 20.68 9.06 -3.32
CA GLU A 282 22.09 9.46 -3.45
C GLU A 282 22.22 10.89 -4.03
N VAL A 283 21.44 11.23 -5.05
CA VAL A 283 21.38 12.59 -5.61
C VAL A 283 20.86 13.59 -4.60
N THR A 284 19.87 13.23 -3.79
CA THR A 284 19.34 14.07 -2.71
C THR A 284 20.40 14.38 -1.66
N LEU A 285 21.17 13.37 -1.21
CA LEU A 285 22.29 13.57 -0.29
C LEU A 285 23.38 14.48 -0.89
N LEU A 286 23.68 14.32 -2.18
CA LEU A 286 24.60 15.20 -2.91
C LEU A 286 24.10 16.66 -2.93
N LYS A 287 22.81 16.87 -3.23
CA LYS A 287 22.19 18.20 -3.21
C LYS A 287 22.28 18.86 -1.83
N LEU A 288 22.02 18.11 -0.76
CA LEU A 288 22.11 18.61 0.62
C LEU A 288 23.54 19.04 0.98
N ASN A 289 24.55 18.22 0.63
CA ASN A 289 25.96 18.57 0.84
C ASN A 289 26.37 19.80 0.01
N ALA A 290 25.90 19.90 -1.24
CA ALA A 290 26.16 21.07 -2.10
C ALA A 290 25.56 22.36 -1.51
N LEU A 291 24.37 22.26 -0.89
CA LEU A 291 23.71 23.38 -0.24
C LEU A 291 24.53 23.90 0.95
N GLN A 292 25.06 23.00 1.76
CA GLN A 292 25.94 23.37 2.87
C GLN A 292 27.24 24.02 2.36
N ASN A 293 27.86 23.45 1.32
CA ASN A 293 29.05 24.04 0.69
C ASN A 293 28.80 25.45 0.16
N ALA A 294 27.63 25.72 -0.43
CA ALA A 294 27.26 27.08 -0.85
C ALA A 294 27.13 28.04 0.34
N SER A 295 26.59 27.57 1.47
CA SER A 295 26.51 28.35 2.72
C SER A 295 27.87 28.61 3.38
N LEU A 296 28.84 27.71 3.21
CA LEU A 296 30.20 27.83 3.76
C LEU A 296 31.10 28.75 2.92
N THR A 297 30.92 28.75 1.60
CA THR A 297 31.77 29.51 0.67
C THR A 297 31.31 30.96 0.44
N GLY A 298 30.23 31.40 1.07
CA GLY A 298 29.76 32.80 1.04
C GLY A 298 29.40 33.31 -0.37
N SER A 299 29.21 32.42 -1.33
CA SER A 299 28.83 32.81 -2.69
C SER A 299 27.31 32.82 -2.82
N GLU A 300 26.70 33.99 -2.64
CA GLU A 300 25.35 34.28 -3.12
C GLU A 300 25.32 34.21 -4.66
N LYS A 301 25.33 33.00 -5.23
CA LYS A 301 24.81 32.79 -6.58
C LYS A 301 23.33 32.44 -6.47
N LYS A 302 22.52 33.50 -6.52
CA LYS A 302 21.09 33.43 -6.84
C LYS A 302 20.88 32.50 -8.05
N ASN A 303 20.01 31.50 -7.87
CA ASN A 303 19.28 30.78 -8.90
C ASN A 303 20.08 30.21 -10.09
N ASP A 304 21.01 29.30 -9.84
CA ASP A 304 21.47 28.38 -10.90
C ASP A 304 21.85 26.99 -10.35
N LEU A 305 20.84 26.27 -9.83
CA LEU A 305 20.91 24.81 -9.63
C LEU A 305 20.58 24.03 -10.93
N LYS A 306 20.40 24.72 -12.07
CA LYS A 306 20.17 24.12 -13.38
C LYS A 306 21.45 23.89 -14.21
N THR A 307 22.61 24.37 -13.78
CA THR A 307 23.83 24.37 -14.60
C THR A 307 24.93 23.41 -14.14
N VAL A 308 24.70 22.57 -13.13
CA VAL A 308 25.68 21.54 -12.72
C VAL A 308 25.54 20.23 -13.52
N PHE A 309 24.44 20.04 -14.26
CA PHE A 309 24.17 18.81 -15.04
C PHE A 309 24.26 18.97 -16.57
N ASN A 310 24.68 20.14 -17.09
CA ASN A 310 24.69 20.40 -18.53
C ASN A 310 26.05 20.80 -19.12
N GLU A 311 27.15 20.68 -18.39
CA GLU A 311 28.48 20.72 -19.00
C GLU A 311 29.00 19.29 -19.26
N PRO A 312 29.46 18.97 -20.48
CA PRO A 312 30.09 17.68 -20.74
C PRO A 312 31.33 17.54 -19.85
N LEU A 313 31.48 16.39 -19.18
CA LEU A 313 32.70 16.05 -18.44
C LEU A 313 33.94 16.42 -19.28
N PRO A 314 34.89 17.21 -18.76
CA PRO A 314 36.17 17.39 -19.44
C PRO A 314 36.87 16.03 -19.49
N THR A 315 37.09 15.55 -20.72
CA THR A 315 37.81 14.33 -21.05
C THR A 315 39.26 14.44 -20.58
N LEU A 316 39.54 13.98 -19.37
CA LEU A 316 40.90 13.69 -18.92
C LEU A 316 41.38 12.36 -19.53
N ILE A 317 41.55 12.32 -20.86
CA ILE A 317 42.43 11.35 -21.50
C ILE A 317 43.77 12.06 -21.74
N ARG A 318 44.60 12.07 -20.70
CA ARG A 318 46.00 12.44 -20.84
C ARG A 318 46.71 11.29 -21.55
N ARG A 319 46.95 11.47 -22.86
CA ARG A 319 47.80 10.59 -23.68
C ARG A 319 49.18 10.40 -23.04
N ALA A 320 49.47 9.22 -22.51
CA ALA A 320 50.83 8.76 -22.31
C ALA A 320 51.38 8.26 -23.66
N LYS A 321 52.50 8.86 -24.12
CA LYS A 321 53.26 8.36 -25.28
C LYS A 321 53.95 7.05 -24.90
N PRO A 322 53.92 5.98 -25.73
CA PRO A 322 54.80 4.85 -25.54
C PRO A 322 56.18 5.14 -26.17
N SER A 323 57.22 5.04 -25.34
CA SER A 323 58.62 4.95 -25.76
C SER A 323 58.97 3.51 -26.17
N LYS A 324 59.93 3.38 -27.09
CA LYS A 324 60.37 2.17 -27.78
C LYS A 324 61.14 1.18 -26.88
N THR A 325 60.76 -0.09 -27.01
CA THR A 325 61.56 -1.32 -27.20
C THR A 325 62.69 -1.69 -26.21
N THR A 326 62.55 -2.86 -25.58
CA THR A 326 63.62 -3.88 -25.62
C THR A 326 63.02 -5.30 -25.58
N GLN A 327 63.42 -6.12 -26.56
CA GLN A 327 63.02 -7.52 -26.75
C GLN A 327 63.81 -8.47 -25.84
N LYS A 328 63.20 -9.60 -25.45
CA LYS A 328 63.88 -10.92 -25.44
C LYS A 328 62.92 -12.11 -25.36
N LYS A 329 62.91 -12.85 -26.47
CA LYS A 329 62.85 -14.31 -26.72
C LYS A 329 61.72 -15.18 -26.12
N GLU A 330 61.02 -15.82 -27.06
CA GLU A 330 60.15 -16.98 -26.94
C GLU A 330 60.88 -18.24 -26.44
N ASN A 331 60.15 -19.10 -25.74
CA ASN A 331 60.18 -20.53 -26.01
C ASN A 331 58.83 -21.20 -25.69
N ASN A 332 58.35 -21.90 -26.71
CA ASN A 332 57.29 -22.92 -26.82
C ASN A 332 56.90 -23.71 -25.55
N ILE A 333 55.60 -23.98 -25.39
CA ILE A 333 54.98 -25.33 -25.19
C ILE A 333 53.46 -25.25 -25.44
N GLN A 334 52.94 -26.25 -26.16
CA GLN A 334 51.56 -26.46 -26.61
C GLN A 334 50.53 -26.73 -25.48
N PRO A 335 49.22 -26.59 -25.77
CA PRO A 335 48.14 -26.75 -24.81
C PRO A 335 47.67 -28.21 -24.66
N THR A 336 47.55 -28.69 -23.43
CA THR A 336 46.87 -29.95 -23.11
C THR A 336 45.64 -29.71 -22.21
N THR A 337 44.58 -30.41 -22.57
CA THR A 337 43.23 -30.43 -21.99
C THR A 337 43.19 -31.12 -20.61
N PRO A 338 42.35 -30.66 -19.66
CA PRO A 338 42.08 -31.42 -18.44
C PRO A 338 40.85 -32.34 -18.58
N LYS A 339 41.03 -33.62 -18.22
CA LYS A 339 39.99 -34.64 -18.01
C LYS A 339 39.63 -34.77 -16.52
N PRO A 340 38.45 -35.31 -16.18
CA PRO A 340 37.75 -35.10 -14.90
C PRO A 340 38.20 -36.04 -13.77
N ARG A 341 38.05 -35.57 -12.53
CA ARG A 341 38.41 -36.27 -11.29
C ARG A 341 37.23 -37.10 -10.77
N LYS A 342 37.50 -38.36 -10.40
CA LYS A 342 36.55 -39.37 -9.90
C LYS A 342 36.05 -39.07 -8.48
N VAL A 343 34.79 -39.39 -8.25
CA VAL A 343 34.09 -39.50 -6.95
C VAL A 343 34.34 -40.90 -6.38
N VAL A 344 34.53 -40.99 -5.06
CA VAL A 344 34.65 -42.25 -4.31
C VAL A 344 33.34 -42.51 -3.56
N GLU A 345 32.77 -43.68 -3.80
CA GLU A 345 31.64 -44.27 -3.07
C GLU A 345 32.04 -44.67 -1.65
N ASN A 346 31.11 -44.57 -0.71
CA ASN A 346 30.94 -45.57 0.33
C ASN A 346 29.47 -45.62 0.77
N ASN A 347 28.94 -46.83 0.85
CA ASN A 347 27.63 -47.19 1.37
C ASN A 347 27.84 -48.35 2.36
N PRO A 348 27.01 -48.51 3.39
CA PRO A 348 26.26 -49.78 3.44
C PRO A 348 24.77 -49.66 3.86
N LYS A 349 23.98 -50.51 3.18
CA LYS A 349 22.72 -51.24 3.47
C LYS A 349 22.29 -51.38 4.95
N SER A 350 21.04 -51.68 5.35
CA SER A 350 19.68 -51.82 4.78
C SER A 350 18.70 -52.25 5.90
N GLU A 351 17.38 -52.21 5.63
CA GLU A 351 16.20 -52.86 6.29
C GLU A 351 15.18 -51.79 6.76
N GLY A 352 13.89 -51.74 6.40
CA GLY A 352 13.02 -52.62 5.63
C GLY A 352 11.73 -52.90 6.42
N LYS A 353 10.57 -52.34 6.01
CA LYS A 353 9.23 -52.99 5.98
C LYS A 353 8.10 -52.03 5.57
N ALA A 354 7.22 -52.55 4.73
CA ALA A 354 5.99 -51.96 4.21
C ALA A 354 4.76 -52.66 4.82
N SER A 355 3.59 -52.01 4.77
CA SER A 355 2.28 -52.68 4.73
C SER A 355 1.14 -51.72 4.31
N ASP A 356 0.20 -52.28 3.54
CA ASP A 356 -0.91 -51.70 2.78
C ASP A 356 -2.21 -51.35 3.58
N ILE A 357 -2.92 -50.30 3.11
CA ILE A 357 -4.38 -50.04 2.80
C ILE A 357 -5.45 -51.00 3.45
N PRO A 358 -6.73 -50.64 3.83
CA PRO A 358 -7.68 -49.76 3.08
C PRO A 358 -8.88 -49.00 3.75
N VAL A 359 -9.34 -47.95 3.04
CA VAL A 359 -10.72 -47.55 2.63
C VAL A 359 -11.88 -47.27 3.64
N GLY A 360 -12.51 -46.09 3.43
CA GLY A 360 -13.96 -45.81 3.56
C GLY A 360 -14.30 -44.77 4.64
N GLY A 361 -15.08 -43.71 4.45
CA GLY A 361 -15.87 -43.17 3.34
C GLY A 361 -16.91 -42.19 3.91
N LEU A 362 -17.19 -41.11 3.15
CA LEU A 362 -18.46 -40.37 3.04
C LEU A 362 -18.75 -39.09 3.88
N PHE A 363 -18.96 -38.03 3.08
CA PHE A 363 -19.87 -36.87 3.17
C PHE A 363 -19.47 -35.56 3.88
N ASN A 364 -19.26 -34.52 3.02
CA ASN A 364 -19.92 -33.20 2.95
C ASN A 364 -20.27 -32.47 4.27
N SER A 365 -20.06 -31.17 4.45
CA SER A 365 -19.90 -30.05 3.51
C SER A 365 -19.44 -28.78 4.25
N LYS A 366 -18.63 -27.96 3.56
CA LYS A 366 -18.61 -26.48 3.48
C LYS A 366 -18.95 -25.68 4.76
N LEU A 367 -18.18 -24.68 5.20
CA LEU A 367 -17.66 -23.56 4.42
C LEU A 367 -16.64 -22.78 5.29
N ALA A 368 -15.42 -22.59 4.82
CA ALA A 368 -14.51 -21.59 5.41
C ALA A 368 -13.54 -21.08 4.34
N SER A 369 -13.64 -19.78 4.13
CA SER A 369 -12.85 -18.88 3.30
C SER A 369 -11.36 -19.03 3.53
N LYS A 370 -10.57 -19.14 2.45
CA LYS A 370 -9.13 -18.82 2.45
C LYS A 370 -8.72 -18.23 1.11
N THR A 371 -8.63 -16.91 1.07
CA THR A 371 -7.72 -16.18 0.20
C THR A 371 -6.32 -16.25 0.83
N SER A 372 -5.40 -16.85 0.08
CA SER A 372 -3.93 -16.65 0.06
C SER A 372 -3.22 -17.98 -0.14
N LEU A 373 -2.54 -18.12 -1.29
CA LEU A 373 -1.37 -18.99 -1.42
C LEU A 373 -0.62 -18.64 -2.72
N SER A 374 0.30 -17.70 -2.58
CA SER A 374 1.60 -17.75 -3.22
C SER A 374 2.35 -19.01 -2.74
N ARG A 375 2.25 -20.11 -3.49
CA ARG A 375 3.25 -21.20 -3.56
C ARG A 375 2.77 -22.25 -4.56
N TYR A 376 3.37 -22.30 -5.75
CA TYR A 376 3.84 -23.54 -6.39
C TYR A 376 4.71 -23.19 -7.62
N LYS A 377 6.01 -23.05 -7.36
CA LYS A 377 7.05 -23.59 -8.27
C LYS A 377 7.15 -25.09 -8.00
N ASP A 378 7.69 -25.80 -8.98
CA ASP A 378 8.01 -27.23 -9.03
C ASP A 378 6.84 -28.18 -9.34
N LYS A 379 6.59 -28.33 -10.64
CA LYS A 379 6.75 -29.64 -11.27
C LYS A 379 7.44 -29.51 -12.63
N THR A 380 8.62 -30.08 -12.65
CA THR A 380 9.50 -30.37 -13.78
C THR A 380 8.73 -30.97 -14.97
N VAL A 381 8.74 -30.27 -16.10
CA VAL A 381 8.57 -30.89 -17.42
C VAL A 381 9.85 -30.62 -18.20
N LYS A 382 10.40 -31.71 -18.74
CA LYS A 382 11.69 -31.82 -19.41
C LYS A 382 11.87 -30.74 -20.50
N LYS A 383 12.96 -29.98 -20.42
CA LYS A 383 13.49 -29.23 -21.57
C LYS A 383 14.08 -30.23 -22.56
N GLU A 384 13.35 -30.54 -23.61
CA GLU A 384 13.97 -30.95 -24.87
C GLU A 384 14.43 -29.68 -25.59
N GLN A 385 15.75 -29.60 -25.80
CA GLN A 385 16.36 -28.65 -26.73
C GLN A 385 16.11 -29.17 -28.15
N THR A 386 15.21 -28.53 -28.87
CA THR A 386 15.19 -28.60 -30.34
C THR A 386 15.72 -27.28 -30.88
N THR A 387 17.02 -27.30 -31.19
CA THR A 387 17.60 -26.44 -32.22
C THR A 387 17.05 -26.83 -33.60
N ALA A 388 17.09 -25.85 -34.52
CA ALA A 388 16.71 -25.89 -35.94
C ALA A 388 15.24 -25.48 -36.17
N THR A 389 14.88 -24.62 -37.11
CA THR A 389 15.58 -24.04 -38.26
C THR A 389 14.78 -22.81 -38.71
N GLN A 390 15.44 -21.80 -39.28
CA GLN A 390 14.74 -20.86 -40.15
C GLN A 390 14.04 -21.66 -41.25
N GLN A 391 12.70 -21.69 -41.24
CA GLN A 391 11.90 -22.17 -42.35
C GLN A 391 11.07 -21.01 -42.86
N SER A 392 11.55 -20.43 -43.95
CA SER A 392 10.74 -19.75 -44.95
C SER A 392 9.66 -20.73 -45.44
N GLY A 393 8.41 -20.48 -45.06
CA GLY A 393 7.23 -21.23 -45.46
C GLY A 393 6.01 -20.31 -45.48
N GLU A 394 5.15 -20.50 -46.47
CA GLU A 394 4.08 -19.63 -46.96
C GLU A 394 3.27 -18.84 -45.91
N ILE A 395 3.09 -17.55 -46.20
CA ILE A 395 2.28 -16.60 -45.43
C ILE A 395 0.81 -16.94 -45.64
N LYS A 396 0.14 -17.44 -44.60
CA LYS A 396 -1.32 -17.59 -44.59
C LYS A 396 -1.97 -16.32 -44.02
N PRO A 397 -2.89 -15.67 -44.75
CA PRO A 397 -3.63 -14.53 -44.21
C PRO A 397 -4.52 -14.99 -43.06
N VAL A 398 -4.43 -14.30 -41.91
CA VAL A 398 -5.23 -14.61 -40.73
C VAL A 398 -6.69 -14.25 -41.02
N ALA A 399 -7.58 -15.23 -40.99
CA ALA A 399 -9.00 -15.00 -41.24
C ALA A 399 -9.67 -14.40 -39.98
N LEU A 400 -10.41 -13.30 -40.13
CA LEU A 400 -11.20 -12.64 -39.06
C LEU A 400 -12.03 -13.62 -38.22
N LYS A 401 -12.57 -14.67 -38.85
CA LYS A 401 -13.39 -15.70 -38.19
C LYS A 401 -12.59 -16.54 -37.19
N GLU A 402 -11.32 -16.82 -37.47
CA GLU A 402 -10.45 -17.59 -36.58
C GLU A 402 -10.08 -16.78 -35.33
N VAL A 403 -9.82 -15.48 -35.50
CA VAL A 403 -9.52 -14.56 -34.39
C VAL A 403 -10.74 -14.38 -33.47
N LEU A 404 -11.94 -14.25 -34.04
CA LEU A 404 -13.17 -14.12 -33.27
C LEU A 404 -13.47 -15.39 -32.45
N ASN A 405 -13.32 -16.57 -33.04
CA ASN A 405 -13.51 -17.84 -32.31
C ASN A 405 -12.51 -18.01 -31.16
N VAL A 406 -11.24 -17.63 -31.38
CA VAL A 406 -10.19 -17.72 -30.35
C VAL A 406 -10.47 -16.75 -29.18
N LEU A 407 -11.00 -15.56 -29.45
CA LEU A 407 -11.40 -14.59 -28.41
C LEU A 407 -12.65 -15.05 -27.65
N GLU A 408 -13.59 -15.73 -28.30
CA GLU A 408 -14.74 -16.37 -27.63
C GLU A 408 -14.32 -17.55 -26.75
N ASP A 409 -13.35 -18.35 -27.17
CA ASP A 409 -12.79 -19.43 -26.36
C ASP A 409 -11.98 -18.92 -25.16
N PHE A 410 -11.29 -17.79 -25.32
CA PHE A 410 -10.63 -17.10 -24.21
C PHE A 410 -11.65 -16.56 -23.19
N LYS A 411 -12.82 -16.08 -23.66
CA LYS A 411 -13.95 -15.68 -22.80
C LYS A 411 -14.52 -16.84 -21.99
N ARG A 412 -14.71 -18.01 -22.60
CA ARG A 412 -15.26 -19.19 -21.90
C ARG A 412 -14.33 -19.77 -20.83
N LYS A 413 -13.01 -19.59 -20.97
CA LYS A 413 -12.04 -20.08 -19.97
C LYS A 413 -11.82 -19.13 -18.80
N ASN A 414 -12.14 -17.85 -18.98
CA ASN A 414 -11.96 -16.79 -17.99
C ASN A 414 -13.31 -16.15 -17.64
N ASP A 415 -14.21 -16.95 -17.07
CA ASP A 415 -15.46 -16.44 -16.51
C ASP A 415 -15.13 -15.48 -15.35
N GLU A 416 -15.81 -14.32 -15.34
CA GLU A 416 -15.68 -13.15 -14.44
C GLU A 416 -14.89 -11.93 -14.93
N ASN A 417 -14.32 -11.92 -16.13
CA ASN A 417 -13.70 -10.68 -16.64
C ASN A 417 -14.72 -9.76 -17.36
N LEU A 418 -15.20 -8.73 -16.65
CA LEU A 418 -15.96 -7.58 -17.19
C LEU A 418 -15.27 -6.96 -18.44
N ILE A 419 -13.95 -7.10 -18.51
CA ILE A 419 -13.02 -6.66 -19.56
C ILE A 419 -13.30 -7.34 -20.90
N LEU A 420 -13.62 -8.64 -20.92
CA LEU A 420 -13.90 -9.40 -22.15
C LEU A 420 -15.27 -9.05 -22.73
N LYS A 421 -16.23 -8.68 -21.88
CA LYS A 421 -17.52 -8.12 -22.33
C LYS A 421 -17.34 -6.77 -23.03
N ALA A 422 -16.43 -5.93 -22.56
CA ALA A 422 -16.14 -4.62 -23.18
C ALA A 422 -15.36 -4.76 -24.50
N LEU A 423 -14.35 -5.65 -24.56
CA LEU A 423 -13.54 -5.91 -25.76
C LEU A 423 -14.36 -6.45 -26.95
N LEU A 424 -15.41 -7.24 -26.70
CA LEU A 424 -16.28 -7.80 -27.75
C LEU A 424 -17.38 -6.84 -28.24
N THR A 425 -17.51 -5.65 -27.63
CA THR A 425 -18.43 -4.61 -28.12
C THR A 425 -17.78 -3.63 -29.10
N GLY A 426 -16.44 -3.63 -29.18
CA GLY A 426 -15.69 -2.84 -30.14
C GLY A 426 -15.58 -3.53 -31.49
N LYS A 427 -15.35 -2.74 -32.56
CA LYS A 427 -15.02 -3.30 -33.86
C LYS A 427 -13.63 -3.92 -33.81
N ILE A 428 -13.50 -5.12 -34.36
CA ILE A 428 -12.24 -5.82 -34.53
C ILE A 428 -11.94 -5.83 -36.02
N GLU A 429 -10.82 -5.22 -36.39
CA GLU A 429 -10.32 -5.17 -37.76
C GLU A 429 -8.99 -5.92 -37.84
N THR A 430 -8.80 -6.72 -38.89
CA THR A 430 -7.52 -7.37 -39.15
C THR A 430 -6.96 -6.87 -40.47
N GLU A 431 -5.79 -6.27 -40.43
CA GLU A 431 -5.01 -5.92 -41.61
C GLU A 431 -3.72 -6.75 -41.60
N ASN A 432 -3.69 -7.79 -42.44
CA ASN A 432 -2.56 -8.70 -42.61
C ASN A 432 -2.07 -9.35 -41.30
N GLU A 433 -1.03 -8.77 -40.70
CA GLU A 433 -0.35 -9.23 -39.48
C GLU A 433 -0.80 -8.45 -38.23
N MET A 434 -1.63 -7.41 -38.38
CA MET A 434 -2.10 -6.56 -37.29
C MET A 434 -3.56 -6.83 -36.96
N VAL A 435 -3.81 -7.12 -35.68
CA VAL A 435 -5.15 -7.17 -35.10
C VAL A 435 -5.39 -5.86 -34.36
N ILE A 436 -6.38 -5.08 -34.82
CA ILE A 436 -6.79 -3.82 -34.20
C ILE A 436 -8.08 -4.07 -33.41
N ILE A 437 -8.01 -3.84 -32.10
CA ILE A 437 -9.18 -3.96 -31.22
C ILE A 437 -9.56 -2.57 -30.74
N GLU A 438 -10.78 -2.14 -31.11
CA GLU A 438 -11.33 -0.87 -30.64
C GLU A 438 -11.99 -1.01 -29.26
N TYR A 439 -11.86 0.01 -28.41
CA TYR A 439 -12.52 0.05 -27.10
C TYR A 439 -13.08 1.44 -26.78
N ASN A 440 -14.13 1.48 -25.96
CA ASN A 440 -15.02 2.65 -25.83
C ASN A 440 -14.80 3.49 -24.56
N SER A 441 -13.87 3.13 -23.67
CA SER A 441 -13.64 3.84 -22.40
C SER A 441 -12.17 3.81 -21.96
N ARG A 442 -11.65 4.99 -21.58
CA ARG A 442 -10.27 5.15 -21.08
C ARG A 442 -10.00 4.41 -19.76
N ALA A 443 -11.03 4.20 -18.95
CA ALA A 443 -10.90 3.43 -17.70
C ALA A 443 -10.52 1.95 -17.94
N VAL A 444 -10.70 1.45 -19.17
CA VAL A 444 -10.42 0.06 -19.56
C VAL A 444 -9.00 -0.08 -20.14
N GLU A 445 -8.33 1.03 -20.48
CA GLU A 445 -7.02 1.06 -21.15
C GLU A 445 -5.90 0.44 -20.30
N GLU A 446 -5.79 0.84 -19.03
CA GLU A 446 -4.78 0.28 -18.10
C GLU A 446 -4.95 -1.22 -17.90
N THR A 447 -6.20 -1.68 -17.90
CA THR A 447 -6.52 -3.09 -17.70
C THR A 447 -6.26 -3.90 -18.97
N ILE A 448 -6.58 -3.36 -20.14
CA ILE A 448 -6.27 -3.96 -21.45
C ILE A 448 -4.76 -4.09 -21.63
N ASN A 449 -3.99 -3.06 -21.28
CA ASN A 449 -2.54 -3.10 -21.38
C ASN A 449 -1.93 -4.19 -20.49
N ARG A 450 -2.50 -4.43 -19.29
CA ARG A 450 -2.07 -5.51 -18.40
C ARG A 450 -2.27 -6.91 -18.99
N PHE A 451 -3.34 -7.14 -19.75
CA PHE A 451 -3.66 -8.44 -20.36
C PHE A 451 -3.25 -8.56 -21.84
N SER A 452 -2.66 -7.51 -22.42
CA SER A 452 -2.25 -7.45 -23.82
C SER A 452 -1.31 -8.58 -24.23
N GLN A 453 -0.37 -8.92 -23.35
CA GLN A 453 0.64 -9.95 -23.58
C GLN A 453 0.00 -11.35 -23.57
N ASP A 454 -0.92 -11.61 -22.63
CA ASP A 454 -1.62 -12.89 -22.51
C ASP A 454 -2.52 -13.16 -23.73
N ILE A 455 -3.21 -12.12 -24.22
CA ILE A 455 -4.04 -12.20 -25.43
C ILE A 455 -3.16 -12.48 -26.66
N LEU A 456 -2.03 -11.80 -26.77
CA LEU A 456 -1.10 -11.95 -27.89
C LEU A 456 -0.42 -13.33 -27.89
N ASP A 457 -0.02 -13.83 -26.73
CA ASP A 457 0.53 -15.19 -26.59
C ASP A 457 -0.51 -16.26 -26.90
N PHE A 458 -1.76 -16.07 -26.48
CA PHE A 458 -2.86 -16.99 -26.79
C PHE A 458 -3.20 -17.00 -28.29
N LEU A 459 -3.21 -15.84 -28.95
CA LEU A 459 -3.40 -15.74 -30.39
C LEU A 459 -2.28 -16.43 -31.16
N ARG A 460 -1.02 -16.24 -30.76
CA ARG A 460 0.13 -16.88 -31.42
C ARG A 460 0.11 -18.40 -31.26
N LEU A 461 -0.25 -18.89 -30.08
CA LEU A 461 -0.34 -20.31 -29.78
C LEU A 461 -1.43 -21.01 -30.60
N GLN A 462 -2.60 -20.36 -30.79
CA GLN A 462 -3.74 -20.95 -31.48
C GLN A 462 -3.67 -20.80 -33.01
N THR A 463 -3.13 -19.69 -33.52
CA THR A 463 -3.03 -19.44 -34.96
C THR A 463 -1.75 -20.00 -35.59
N GLY A 464 -0.77 -20.38 -34.77
CA GLY A 464 0.54 -20.86 -35.24
C GLY A 464 1.38 -19.79 -35.95
N ASN A 465 0.95 -18.52 -35.92
CA ASN A 465 1.61 -17.41 -36.58
C ASN A 465 2.22 -16.45 -35.55
N TYR A 466 3.55 -16.51 -35.40
CA TYR A 466 4.29 -15.71 -34.43
C TYR A 466 4.56 -14.26 -34.89
N SER A 467 4.22 -13.92 -36.13
CA SER A 467 4.37 -12.56 -36.70
C SER A 467 3.22 -11.62 -36.31
N ILE A 468 2.18 -12.10 -35.62
CA ILE A 468 1.02 -11.29 -35.24
C ILE A 468 1.41 -10.17 -34.27
N GLN A 469 0.96 -8.96 -34.60
CA GLN A 469 1.03 -7.76 -33.76
C GLN A 469 -0.38 -7.34 -33.35
N LEU A 470 -0.52 -6.85 -32.11
CA LEU A 470 -1.80 -6.48 -31.54
C LEU A 470 -1.79 -5.00 -31.16
N ARG A 471 -2.78 -4.24 -31.64
CA ARG A 471 -2.88 -2.80 -31.41
C ARG A 471 -4.26 -2.45 -30.86
N PHE A 472 -4.29 -1.72 -29.76
CA PHE A 472 -5.54 -1.20 -29.21
C PHE A 472 -5.77 0.23 -29.64
N LYS A 473 -7.00 0.56 -30.01
CA LYS A 473 -7.39 1.91 -30.44
C LYS A 473 -8.60 2.38 -29.65
N LEU A 474 -8.49 3.53 -28.99
CA LEU A 474 -9.63 4.17 -28.35
C LEU A 474 -10.57 4.68 -29.44
N ASN A 475 -11.79 4.15 -29.48
CA ASN A 475 -12.85 4.75 -30.28
C ASN A 475 -13.54 5.78 -29.40
N GLU A 476 -13.16 7.05 -29.58
CA GLU A 476 -13.93 8.17 -29.04
C GLU A 476 -15.24 8.19 -29.81
N ILE A 477 -16.23 7.41 -29.35
CA ILE A 477 -17.61 7.73 -29.67
C ILE A 477 -17.74 9.19 -29.28
N LYS A 478 -17.99 10.06 -30.26
CA LYS A 478 -18.57 11.37 -30.01
C LYS A 478 -19.84 11.09 -29.23
N GLN A 479 -19.73 11.06 -27.91
CA GLN A 479 -20.86 11.36 -27.06
C GLN A 479 -21.18 12.80 -27.47
N GLU A 480 -22.14 12.94 -28.39
CA GLU A 480 -22.97 14.12 -28.37
C GLU A 480 -23.34 14.28 -26.90
N LYS A 481 -22.77 15.32 -26.29
CA LYS A 481 -23.18 15.78 -24.98
C LYS A 481 -24.64 16.16 -25.17
N ILE A 482 -25.55 15.22 -24.99
CA ILE A 482 -26.95 15.55 -24.84
C ILE A 482 -27.09 16.02 -23.40
N VAL A 483 -26.64 17.25 -23.17
CA VAL A 483 -27.10 18.03 -22.04
C VAL A 483 -28.55 18.33 -22.36
N TYR A 484 -29.45 17.46 -21.93
CA TYR A 484 -30.87 17.76 -21.96
C TYR A 484 -31.13 18.85 -20.93
N THR A 485 -31.25 20.10 -21.36
CA THR A 485 -31.99 21.08 -20.55
C THR A 485 -33.45 20.62 -20.44
N GLU A 486 -34.18 20.99 -19.39
CA GLU A 486 -35.58 20.55 -19.23
C GLU A 486 -36.45 20.98 -20.44
N GLN A 487 -36.09 22.11 -21.06
CA GLN A 487 -36.67 22.59 -22.31
C GLN A 487 -36.40 21.65 -23.50
N ASP A 488 -35.23 21.03 -23.58
CA ASP A 488 -34.89 20.08 -24.64
C ASP A 488 -35.60 18.73 -24.45
N LYS A 489 -35.85 18.31 -23.20
CA LYS A 489 -36.70 17.13 -22.92
C LYS A 489 -38.14 17.37 -23.35
N ILE A 490 -38.68 18.56 -23.06
CA ILE A 490 -40.06 18.93 -23.46
C ILE A 490 -40.18 18.97 -24.99
N LYS A 491 -39.21 19.54 -25.70
CA LYS A 491 -39.22 19.54 -27.18
C LYS A 491 -39.21 18.12 -27.75
N LYS A 492 -38.38 17.23 -27.20
CA LYS A 492 -38.31 15.84 -27.66
C LYS A 492 -39.59 15.05 -27.34
N LEU A 493 -40.21 15.30 -26.18
CA LEU A 493 -41.51 14.73 -25.82
C LEU A 493 -42.63 15.24 -26.73
N VAL A 494 -42.57 16.51 -27.16
CA VAL A 494 -43.51 17.08 -28.14
C VAL A 494 -43.29 16.49 -29.54
N GLU A 495 -42.05 16.19 -29.94
CA GLU A 495 -41.74 15.51 -31.20
C GLU A 495 -42.23 14.05 -31.21
N GLU A 496 -42.09 13.34 -30.09
CA GLU A 496 -42.56 11.96 -29.95
C GLU A 496 -44.09 11.87 -29.79
N ASN A 497 -44.74 12.89 -29.22
CA ASN A 497 -46.19 12.94 -29.08
C ASN A 497 -46.76 14.38 -29.19
N PRO A 498 -47.39 14.74 -30.32
CA PRO A 498 -47.87 16.11 -30.58
C PRO A 498 -49.00 16.55 -29.64
N ASN A 499 -49.69 15.63 -28.95
CA ASN A 499 -50.73 15.96 -27.97
C ASN A 499 -50.17 16.61 -26.69
N ILE A 500 -48.87 16.44 -26.41
CA ILE A 500 -48.21 17.04 -25.25
C ILE A 500 -48.12 18.57 -25.41
N LYS A 501 -47.97 19.06 -26.64
CA LYS A 501 -47.97 20.51 -26.93
C LYS A 501 -49.31 21.16 -26.60
N LEU A 502 -50.40 20.50 -26.98
CA LEU A 502 -51.78 20.90 -26.65
C LEU A 502 -52.05 20.92 -25.14
N LEU A 503 -51.38 20.03 -24.39
CA LEU A 503 -51.50 19.96 -22.94
C LEU A 503 -50.75 21.11 -22.25
N ILE A 504 -49.54 21.43 -22.72
CA ILE A 504 -48.71 22.54 -22.21
C ILE A 504 -49.41 23.88 -22.47
N GLU A 505 -49.98 24.08 -23.67
CA GLU A 505 -50.71 25.30 -24.02
C GLU A 505 -52.04 25.45 -23.25
N LYS A 506 -52.75 24.34 -22.95
CA LYS A 506 -54.00 24.39 -22.18
C LYS A 506 -53.81 24.57 -20.68
N LEU A 507 -52.67 24.15 -20.13
CA LEU A 507 -52.37 24.20 -18.70
C LEU A 507 -51.44 25.36 -18.31
N ASP A 508 -51.03 26.18 -19.28
CA ASP A 508 -50.17 27.38 -19.12
C ASP A 508 -48.87 27.11 -18.33
N LEU A 509 -48.23 25.97 -18.63
CA LEU A 509 -47.00 25.53 -17.95
C LEU A 509 -45.78 26.23 -18.57
N ARG A 510 -45.06 27.02 -17.76
CA ARG A 510 -43.78 27.63 -18.17
C ARG A 510 -42.61 26.68 -17.95
N PRO A 511 -41.76 26.42 -18.95
CA PRO A 511 -40.64 25.51 -18.81
C PRO A 511 -39.40 26.25 -18.31
N GLU A 512 -39.25 26.34 -16.98
CA GLU A 512 -37.99 26.63 -16.30
C GLU A 512 -37.59 25.44 -15.42
#